data_AF-A0A926W1F7-F1
#
_entry.id   AF-A0A926W1F7-F1
#
_cell.length_a   1.000
_cell.length_b   1.000
_cell.length_c   1.000
_cell.angle_alpha   90.00
_cell.angle_beta   90.00
_cell.angle_gamma   90.00
#
_symmetry.space_group_name_H-M   'P 1'
#
loop_
_entity.id
_entity.type
_entity.pdbx_description
1 polymer ?
#
loop_
_entity_poly.entity_id
_entity_poly.type
_entity_poly.pdbx_seq_one_letter_code
_entity_poly.pdbx_strand_id
1 'polypeptide(L)'
;TNGQQIPMPTNERQLRFLAKAELEPAVQANVWQQAVKQAGNKIPSGRIVKDVVDRIRESTKVPNPYHIGEICILLPKDNPDLRGKAGYWGVVSHAGEYSCTVQTWDGDYTVKIEQMKSLKLLDEDCFFMQQLCARLRQLHQVASRDSSVDWLLQGLGKQAKPYLSSLQAKLLAAVEREYNLVWRQPK
;
A
#
# COMPACT_ATOMS: atom_id res chain seq x y z
N THR A 1 -22.73 -20.51 29.70
CA THR A 1 -21.88 -19.48 29.07
C THR A 1 -20.96 -18.95 30.14
N ASN A 2 -19.71 -19.42 30.22
CA ASN A 2 -18.78 -18.93 31.25
C ASN A 2 -18.33 -17.52 30.86
N GLY A 3 -19.07 -16.52 31.32
CA GLY A 3 -18.68 -15.11 31.23
C GLY A 3 -17.48 -14.87 32.12
N GLN A 4 -16.28 -15.23 31.65
CA GLN A 4 -15.04 -14.83 32.30
C GLN A 4 -14.93 -13.31 32.17
N GLN A 5 -15.15 -12.63 33.29
CA GLN A 5 -14.98 -11.20 33.40
C GLN A 5 -13.49 -10.89 33.19
N ILE A 6 -13.15 -10.28 32.05
CA ILE A 6 -11.78 -9.89 31.77
C ILE A 6 -11.42 -8.77 32.78
N PRO A 7 -10.38 -8.94 33.61
CA PRO A 7 -9.99 -7.94 34.58
C PRO A 7 -9.66 -6.61 33.88
N MET A 8 -10.27 -5.52 34.35
CA MET A 8 -10.01 -4.18 33.82
C MET A 8 -8.67 -3.64 34.33
N PRO A 9 -8.01 -2.75 33.56
CA PRO A 9 -6.82 -2.05 34.03
C PRO A 9 -7.14 -1.22 35.28
N THR A 10 -6.22 -1.21 36.23
CA THR A 10 -6.35 -0.43 37.47
C THR A 10 -5.35 0.72 37.55
N ASN A 11 -4.32 0.73 36.70
CA ASN A 11 -3.29 1.76 36.70
C ASN A 11 -2.88 2.17 35.27
N GLU A 12 -2.62 3.46 35.06
CA GLU A 12 -2.13 4.02 33.79
C GLU A 12 -0.86 3.31 33.30
N ARG A 13 0.05 2.93 34.21
CA ARG A 13 1.29 2.22 33.87
C ARG A 13 1.08 0.91 33.11
N GLN A 14 -0.09 0.26 33.26
CA GLN A 14 -0.46 -0.94 32.53
C GLN A 14 -0.84 -0.63 31.09
N LEU A 15 -1.43 0.54 30.85
CA LEU A 15 -1.92 0.99 29.55
C LEU A 15 -0.88 1.81 28.78
N ARG A 16 0.15 2.34 29.45
CA ARG A 16 1.17 3.21 28.83
C ARG A 16 1.81 2.59 27.58
N PHE A 17 2.11 1.29 27.62
CA PHE A 17 2.70 0.60 26.47
C PHE A 17 1.69 0.37 25.34
N LEU A 18 0.42 0.13 25.66
CA LEU A 18 -0.68 0.02 24.69
C LEU A 18 -0.97 1.36 24.01
N ALA A 19 -1.03 2.44 24.78
CA ALA A 19 -1.28 3.79 24.27
C ALA A 19 -0.16 4.26 23.32
N LYS A 20 1.09 3.90 23.63
CA LYS A 20 2.25 4.16 22.76
C LYS A 20 2.40 3.16 21.61
N ALA A 21 1.59 2.11 21.59
CA ALA A 21 1.77 1.02 20.64
C ALA A 21 1.32 1.41 19.23
N GLU A 22 0.47 2.44 19.09
CA GLU A 22 -0.20 2.85 17.84
C GLU A 22 -0.93 1.69 17.15
N LEU A 23 -1.45 0.75 17.94
CA LEU A 23 -2.21 -0.40 17.46
C LEU A 23 -3.70 -0.05 17.32
N GLU A 24 -4.37 -0.68 16.36
CA GLU A 24 -5.82 -0.58 16.21
C GLU A 24 -6.56 -0.95 17.53
N PRO A 25 -7.69 -0.30 17.87
CA PRO A 25 -8.38 -0.54 19.14
C PRO A 25 -8.74 -2.01 19.40
N ALA A 26 -9.12 -2.74 18.35
CA ALA A 26 -9.40 -4.18 18.42
C ALA A 26 -8.14 -5.00 18.75
N VAL A 27 -6.98 -4.59 18.23
CA VAL A 27 -5.69 -5.23 18.51
C VAL A 27 -5.22 -4.90 19.92
N GLN A 28 -5.42 -3.66 20.40
CA GLN A 28 -5.14 -3.30 21.80
C GLN A 28 -5.97 -4.14 22.79
N ALA A 29 -7.25 -4.37 22.49
CA ALA A 29 -8.11 -5.24 23.30
C ALA A 29 -7.59 -6.69 23.32
N ASN A 30 -7.12 -7.21 22.18
CA ASN A 30 -6.52 -8.54 22.09
C ASN A 30 -5.20 -8.63 22.89
N VAL A 31 -4.34 -7.61 22.80
CA VAL A 31 -3.10 -7.53 23.59
C VAL A 31 -3.41 -7.60 25.09
N TRP A 32 -4.42 -6.86 25.55
CA TRP A 32 -4.85 -6.90 26.94
C TRP A 32 -5.35 -8.30 27.36
N GLN A 33 -6.17 -8.94 26.53
CA GLN A 33 -6.65 -10.30 26.78
C GLN A 33 -5.51 -11.32 26.86
N GLN A 34 -4.52 -11.22 25.98
CA GLN A 34 -3.34 -12.09 26.01
C GLN A 34 -2.49 -11.84 27.27
N ALA A 35 -2.31 -10.59 27.67
CA ALA A 35 -1.61 -10.25 28.90
C ALA A 35 -2.32 -10.79 30.14
N VAL A 36 -3.66 -10.70 30.20
CA VAL A 36 -4.48 -11.29 31.27
C VAL A 36 -4.30 -12.81 31.33
N LYS A 37 -4.33 -13.51 30.18
CA LYS A 37 -4.09 -14.96 30.12
C LYS A 37 -2.69 -15.31 30.60
N GLN A 38 -1.68 -14.56 30.18
CA GLN A 38 -0.29 -14.75 30.60
C GLN A 38 -0.08 -14.46 32.10
N ALA A 39 -0.89 -13.58 32.69
CA ALA A 39 -0.92 -13.31 34.13
C ALA A 39 -1.78 -14.32 34.93
N GLY A 40 -2.27 -15.39 34.30
CA GLY A 40 -3.10 -16.41 34.94
C GLY A 40 -4.51 -15.92 35.29
N ASN A 41 -5.15 -15.18 34.38
CA ASN A 41 -6.47 -14.55 34.54
C ASN A 41 -6.53 -13.50 35.67
N LYS A 42 -5.38 -12.93 36.04
CA LYS A 42 -5.28 -11.80 36.98
C LYS A 42 -4.96 -10.52 36.22
N ILE A 43 -5.07 -9.38 36.90
CA ILE A 43 -4.70 -8.07 36.35
C ILE A 43 -3.20 -8.10 35.98
N PRO A 44 -2.82 -7.91 34.71
CA PRO A 44 -1.43 -8.00 34.30
C PRO A 44 -0.61 -6.81 34.80
N SER A 45 0.68 -7.04 35.01
CA SER A 45 1.62 -5.94 35.27
C SER A 45 1.97 -5.23 33.96
N GLY A 46 2.41 -3.97 34.04
CA GLY A 46 2.87 -3.23 32.85
C GLY A 46 4.02 -3.91 32.11
N ARG A 47 4.82 -4.76 32.79
CA ARG A 47 5.86 -5.58 32.14
C ARG A 47 5.27 -6.67 31.27
N ILE A 48 4.28 -7.41 31.78
CA ILE A 48 3.58 -8.46 31.00
C ILE A 48 2.90 -7.83 29.80
N VAL A 49 2.25 -6.66 29.97
CA VAL A 49 1.63 -5.94 28.84
C VAL A 49 2.70 -5.53 27.82
N LYS A 50 3.84 -5.00 28.27
CA LYS A 50 4.97 -4.65 27.38
C LYS A 50 5.46 -5.87 26.61
N ASP A 51 5.70 -7.01 27.26
CA ASP A 51 6.22 -8.22 26.62
C ASP A 51 5.26 -8.77 25.55
N VAL A 52 3.94 -8.63 25.75
CA VAL A 52 2.94 -9.00 24.75
C VAL A 52 2.88 -7.97 23.61
N VAL A 53 2.96 -6.67 23.91
CA VAL A 53 3.06 -5.61 22.90
C VAL A 53 4.30 -5.82 22.03
N ASP A 54 5.47 -6.07 22.64
CA ASP A 54 6.74 -6.29 21.96
C ASP A 54 6.67 -7.55 21.10
N ARG A 55 6.12 -8.65 21.59
CA ARG A 55 5.90 -9.88 20.81
C ARG A 55 4.96 -9.67 19.64
N ILE A 56 3.88 -8.91 19.82
CA ILE A 56 2.94 -8.59 18.74
C ILE A 56 3.63 -7.72 17.70
N ARG A 57 4.39 -6.71 18.13
CA ARG A 57 5.22 -5.86 17.25
C ARG A 57 6.28 -6.66 16.50
N GLU A 58 6.97 -7.58 17.16
CA GLU A 58 7.95 -8.47 16.55
C GLU A 58 7.31 -9.47 15.59
N SER A 59 6.13 -10.03 15.93
CA SER A 59 5.36 -10.89 15.03
C SER A 59 4.77 -10.15 13.83
N THR A 60 4.58 -8.83 13.95
CA THR A 60 4.18 -7.94 12.85
C THR A 60 5.36 -7.30 12.12
N LYS A 61 6.62 -7.52 12.55
CA LYS A 61 7.81 -7.33 11.72
C LYS A 61 7.92 -8.45 10.67
N VAL A 62 6.83 -8.70 9.95
CA VAL A 62 6.94 -9.36 8.66
C VAL A 62 7.65 -8.35 7.77
N PRO A 63 8.84 -8.68 7.21
CA PRO A 63 9.51 -7.80 6.29
C PRO A 63 8.51 -7.38 5.22
N ASN A 64 8.54 -6.11 4.82
CA ASN A 64 7.67 -5.62 3.77
C ASN A 64 7.73 -6.59 2.56
N PRO A 65 6.62 -7.25 2.20
CA PRO A 65 6.65 -8.30 1.18
C PRO A 65 6.85 -7.73 -0.23
N TYR A 66 6.79 -6.40 -0.39
CA TYR A 66 6.93 -5.73 -1.66
C TYR A 66 8.38 -5.40 -1.98
N HIS A 67 8.72 -5.57 -3.26
CA HIS A 67 10.04 -5.28 -3.79
C HIS A 67 10.00 -4.05 -4.71
N ILE A 68 11.13 -3.35 -4.82
CA ILE A 68 11.24 -2.23 -5.76
C ILE A 68 11.03 -2.77 -7.19
N GLY A 69 10.23 -2.05 -7.99
CA GLY A 69 9.83 -2.44 -9.34
C GLY A 69 8.61 -3.35 -9.41
N GLU A 70 8.10 -3.85 -8.28
CA GLU A 70 6.90 -4.68 -8.24
C GLU A 70 5.64 -3.86 -8.57
N ILE A 71 4.68 -4.50 -9.25
CA ILE A 71 3.42 -3.86 -9.64
C ILE A 71 2.32 -4.20 -8.65
N CYS A 72 1.64 -3.16 -8.17
CA CYS A 72 0.55 -3.28 -7.21
C CYS A 72 -0.68 -2.51 -7.66
N ILE A 73 -1.84 -2.91 -7.13
CA ILE A 73 -3.10 -2.17 -7.21
C ILE A 73 -3.32 -1.43 -5.89
N LEU A 74 -3.74 -0.17 -5.99
CA LEU A 74 -4.14 0.66 -4.87
C LEU A 74 -5.55 0.31 -4.38
N LEU A 75 -5.65 0.09 -3.08
CA LEU A 75 -6.88 -0.17 -2.34
C LEU A 75 -7.06 0.94 -1.30
N PRO A 76 -7.67 2.08 -1.66
CA PRO A 76 -7.75 3.27 -0.83
C PRO A 76 -8.29 3.02 0.58
N LYS A 77 -9.24 2.09 0.76
CA LYS A 77 -9.98 1.88 2.01
C LYS A 77 -10.39 3.24 2.61
N ASP A 78 -9.86 3.59 3.79
CA ASP A 78 -10.13 4.83 4.50
C ASP A 78 -9.03 5.91 4.35
N ASN A 79 -8.07 5.72 3.44
CA ASN A 79 -6.97 6.66 3.22
C ASN A 79 -7.45 7.89 2.40
N PRO A 80 -7.45 9.11 2.99
CA PRO A 80 -7.86 10.30 2.27
C PRO A 80 -6.94 10.65 1.09
N ASP A 81 -5.65 10.30 1.17
CA ASP A 81 -4.66 10.61 0.13
C ASP A 81 -4.87 9.78 -1.14
N LEU A 82 -5.58 8.65 -1.03
CA LEU A 82 -5.91 7.75 -2.14
C LEU A 82 -7.34 7.93 -2.66
N ARG A 83 -8.03 9.01 -2.27
CA ARG A 83 -9.40 9.28 -2.70
C ARG A 83 -9.49 9.33 -4.23
N GLY A 84 -10.39 8.53 -4.80
CA GLY A 84 -10.58 8.43 -6.25
C GLY A 84 -9.55 7.55 -6.99
N LYS A 85 -8.57 6.97 -6.29
CA LYS A 85 -7.52 6.10 -6.86
C LYS A 85 -7.82 4.61 -6.74
N ALA A 86 -9.08 4.27 -6.46
CA ALA A 86 -9.50 2.88 -6.34
C ALA A 86 -9.26 2.12 -7.65
N GLY A 87 -8.50 1.03 -7.58
CA GLY A 87 -8.17 0.20 -8.74
C GLY A 87 -7.07 0.77 -9.63
N TYR A 88 -6.44 1.89 -9.27
CA TYR A 88 -5.23 2.33 -9.96
C TYR A 88 -4.11 1.33 -9.70
N TRP A 89 -3.26 1.11 -10.70
CA TRP A 89 -2.03 0.36 -10.51
C TRP A 89 -0.83 1.31 -10.48
N GLY A 90 0.25 0.85 -9.87
CA GLY A 90 1.51 1.57 -9.83
C GLY A 90 2.70 0.68 -9.53
N VAL A 91 3.88 1.27 -9.69
CA VAL A 91 5.18 0.64 -9.47
C VAL A 91 5.66 0.97 -8.07
N VAL A 92 6.13 -0.02 -7.32
CA VAL A 92 6.80 0.23 -6.03
C VAL A 92 8.15 0.88 -6.31
N SER A 93 8.30 2.17 -5.98
CA SER A 93 9.56 2.92 -6.13
C SER A 93 10.42 2.89 -4.87
N HIS A 94 9.80 2.72 -3.70
CA HIS A 94 10.48 2.56 -2.42
C HIS A 94 9.70 1.60 -1.52
N ALA A 95 10.40 0.66 -0.88
CA ALA A 95 9.84 -0.23 0.13
C ALA A 95 10.34 0.17 1.52
N GLY A 96 9.47 0.76 2.34
CA GLY A 96 9.72 1.04 3.76
C GLY A 96 9.29 -0.12 4.65
N GLU A 97 9.41 0.03 5.97
CA GLU A 97 9.10 -1.08 6.91
C GLU A 97 7.61 -1.47 6.92
N TYR A 98 6.71 -0.47 6.86
CA TYR A 98 5.25 -0.67 6.96
C TYR A 98 4.45 -0.06 5.80
N SER A 99 5.14 0.58 4.86
CA SER A 99 4.56 1.29 3.73
C SER A 99 5.48 1.25 2.53
N CYS A 100 4.91 1.39 1.35
CA CYS A 100 5.65 1.60 0.11
C CYS A 100 5.36 2.99 -0.44
N THR A 101 6.32 3.55 -1.18
CA THR A 101 6.01 4.60 -2.14
C THR A 101 5.65 3.93 -3.46
N VAL A 102 4.46 4.23 -3.96
CA VAL A 102 3.92 3.70 -5.20
C VAL A 102 3.83 4.83 -6.21
N GLN A 103 4.55 4.65 -7.31
CA GLN A 103 4.54 5.54 -8.46
C GLN A 103 3.42 5.12 -9.41
N THR A 104 2.40 5.96 -9.58
CA THR A 104 1.32 5.78 -10.55
C THR A 104 1.55 6.65 -11.78
N TRP A 105 0.60 6.70 -12.72
CA TRP A 105 0.72 7.60 -13.88
C TRP A 105 0.58 9.09 -13.52
N ASP A 106 -0.07 9.42 -12.40
CA ASP A 106 -0.45 10.78 -12.01
C ASP A 106 0.33 11.35 -10.81
N GLY A 107 1.00 10.51 -10.04
CA GLY A 107 1.74 10.96 -8.86
C GLY A 107 2.42 9.84 -8.08
N ASP A 108 3.06 10.20 -6.99
CA ASP A 108 3.70 9.25 -6.08
C ASP A 108 2.94 9.26 -4.76
N TYR A 109 2.60 8.08 -4.26
CA TYR A 109 1.76 7.93 -3.08
C TYR A 109 2.43 7.03 -2.06
N THR A 110 2.48 7.47 -0.81
CA THR A 110 2.88 6.61 0.30
C THR A 110 1.67 5.80 0.76
N VAL A 111 1.77 4.47 0.62
CA VAL A 111 0.65 3.55 0.83
C VAL A 111 1.05 2.48 1.83
N LYS A 112 0.18 2.22 2.81
CA LYS A 112 0.38 1.13 3.77
C LYS A 112 0.28 -0.23 3.06
N ILE A 113 1.03 -1.23 3.53
CA ILE A 113 1.05 -2.59 2.96
C ILE A 113 -0.38 -3.17 2.82
N GLU A 114 -1.27 -2.89 3.77
CA GLU A 114 -2.66 -3.35 3.77
C GLU A 114 -3.59 -2.68 2.73
N GLN A 115 -3.15 -1.56 2.15
CA GLN A 115 -3.85 -0.78 1.12
C GLN A 115 -3.29 -1.07 -0.28
N MET A 116 -2.48 -2.11 -0.41
CA MET A 116 -1.86 -2.54 -1.66
C MET A 116 -2.22 -4.00 -1.94
N LYS A 117 -2.34 -4.33 -3.22
CA LYS A 117 -2.44 -5.71 -3.69
C LYS A 117 -1.42 -5.95 -4.79
N SER A 118 -0.41 -6.77 -4.51
CA SER A 118 0.52 -7.26 -5.53
C SER A 118 -0.23 -7.99 -6.65
N LEU A 119 0.18 -7.75 -7.90
CA LEU A 119 -0.29 -8.50 -9.05
C LEU A 119 0.46 -9.82 -9.26
N LYS A 120 1.59 -10.03 -8.58
CA LYS A 120 2.44 -11.23 -8.72
C LYS A 120 2.76 -11.55 -10.18
N LEU A 121 3.15 -10.52 -10.92
CA LEU A 121 3.56 -10.64 -12.31
C LEU A 121 4.96 -11.25 -12.42
N LEU A 122 5.28 -11.76 -13.61
CA LEU A 122 6.65 -12.16 -13.96
C LEU A 122 7.54 -10.94 -14.12
N ASP A 123 8.85 -11.12 -14.07
CA ASP A 123 9.81 -10.01 -14.18
C ASP A 123 9.68 -9.22 -15.50
N GLU A 124 9.45 -9.94 -16.61
CA GLU A 124 9.22 -9.32 -17.93
C GLU A 124 7.94 -8.47 -17.97
N ASP A 125 6.88 -8.96 -17.34
CA ASP A 125 5.60 -8.25 -17.21
C ASP A 125 5.72 -7.03 -16.28
N CYS A 126 6.46 -7.16 -15.17
CA CYS A 126 6.81 -6.06 -14.29
C CYS A 126 7.59 -4.99 -15.05
N PHE A 127 8.60 -5.39 -15.83
CA PHE A 127 9.39 -4.48 -16.64
C PHE A 127 8.53 -3.74 -17.67
N PHE A 128 7.66 -4.45 -18.39
CA PHE A 128 6.71 -3.84 -19.32
C PHE A 128 5.83 -2.79 -18.62
N MET A 129 5.27 -3.14 -17.47
CA MET A 129 4.41 -2.24 -16.69
C MET A 129 5.17 -1.02 -16.14
N GLN A 130 6.44 -1.18 -15.76
CA GLN A 130 7.31 -0.07 -15.36
C GLN A 130 7.53 0.90 -16.52
N GLN A 131 7.86 0.40 -17.71
CA GLN A 131 7.99 1.24 -18.90
C GLN A 131 6.67 1.93 -19.25
N LEU A 132 5.56 1.21 -19.17
CA LEU A 132 4.23 1.79 -19.38
C LEU A 132 3.96 2.91 -18.36
N CYS A 133 4.27 2.71 -17.08
CA CYS A 133 4.09 3.74 -16.06
C CYS A 133 4.90 5.00 -16.39
N ALA A 134 6.17 4.85 -16.78
CA ALA A 134 7.02 5.95 -17.17
C ALA A 134 6.47 6.70 -18.40
N ARG A 135 5.94 5.99 -19.40
CA ARG A 135 5.26 6.56 -20.58
C ARG A 135 4.09 7.44 -20.19
N LEU A 136 3.19 6.90 -19.38
CA LEU A 136 1.98 7.59 -18.94
C LEU A 136 2.32 8.82 -18.10
N ARG A 137 3.35 8.75 -17.24
CA ARG A 137 3.81 9.90 -16.45
C ARG A 137 4.41 11.01 -17.29
N GLN A 138 5.19 10.69 -18.31
CA GLN A 138 5.74 11.72 -19.22
C GLN A 138 4.61 12.49 -19.92
N LEU A 139 3.58 11.77 -20.39
CA LEU A 139 2.37 12.40 -20.93
C LEU A 139 1.64 13.24 -19.87
N HIS A 140 1.56 12.76 -18.63
CA HIS A 140 0.97 13.49 -17.52
C HIS A 140 1.75 14.76 -17.13
N GLN A 141 3.02 14.88 -17.50
CA GLN A 141 3.85 16.05 -17.21
C GLN A 141 3.78 17.13 -18.30
N VAL A 142 3.11 16.87 -19.42
CA VAL A 142 2.90 17.86 -20.48
C VAL A 142 1.95 18.96 -19.98
N ALA A 143 2.44 20.20 -19.98
CA ALA A 143 1.74 21.36 -19.39
C ALA A 143 0.44 21.75 -20.13
N SER A 144 0.42 21.66 -21.46
CA SER A 144 -0.73 22.02 -22.30
C SER A 144 -1.26 20.81 -23.06
N ARG A 145 -1.74 19.80 -22.32
CA ARG A 145 -2.36 18.60 -22.89
C ARG A 145 -3.87 18.75 -23.07
N ASP A 146 -4.41 18.05 -24.05
CA ASP A 146 -5.84 17.94 -24.30
C ASP A 146 -6.50 17.06 -23.23
N SER A 147 -7.73 17.38 -22.82
CA SER A 147 -8.51 16.58 -21.86
C SER A 147 -8.71 15.11 -22.26
N SER A 148 -8.68 14.82 -23.56
CA SER A 148 -8.74 13.45 -24.11
C SER A 148 -7.55 12.61 -23.66
N VAL A 149 -6.40 13.24 -23.39
CA VAL A 149 -5.22 12.57 -22.83
C VAL A 149 -5.52 12.11 -21.41
N ASP A 150 -6.24 12.90 -20.60
CA ASP A 150 -6.61 12.49 -19.25
C ASP A 150 -7.48 11.23 -19.26
N TRP A 151 -8.38 11.09 -20.23
CA TRP A 151 -9.23 9.90 -20.36
C TRP A 151 -8.41 8.67 -20.74
N LEU A 152 -7.44 8.83 -21.64
CA LEU A 152 -6.50 7.76 -22.00
C LEU A 152 -5.66 7.33 -20.79
N LEU A 153 -5.08 8.30 -20.07
CA LEU A 153 -4.27 8.06 -18.88
C LEU A 153 -5.07 7.38 -17.78
N GLN A 154 -6.30 7.84 -17.50
CA GLN A 154 -7.18 7.22 -16.51
C GLN A 154 -7.58 5.79 -16.91
N GLY A 155 -7.88 5.56 -18.19
CA GLY A 155 -8.24 4.24 -18.70
C GLY A 155 -7.09 3.25 -18.57
N LEU A 156 -5.89 3.62 -19.01
CA LEU A 156 -4.69 2.79 -18.92
C LEU A 156 -4.21 2.64 -17.47
N GLY A 157 -4.34 3.68 -16.64
CA GLY A 157 -3.96 3.68 -15.22
C GLY A 157 -4.83 2.79 -14.33
N LYS A 158 -6.04 2.42 -14.78
CA LYS A 158 -6.90 1.41 -14.13
C LYS A 158 -6.75 0.01 -14.73
N GLN A 159 -6.12 -0.11 -15.89
CA GLN A 159 -5.92 -1.39 -16.56
C GLN A 159 -4.64 -2.08 -16.04
N ALA A 160 -4.78 -2.85 -14.97
CA ALA A 160 -3.72 -3.64 -14.38
C ALA A 160 -3.39 -4.91 -15.22
N LYS A 161 -3.03 -4.75 -16.49
CA LYS A 161 -2.68 -5.83 -17.42
C LYS A 161 -1.30 -5.58 -18.03
N PRO A 162 -0.39 -6.56 -18.06
CA PRO A 162 0.97 -6.40 -18.59
C PRO A 162 1.04 -6.42 -20.12
N TYR A 163 0.02 -5.88 -20.79
CA TYR A 163 -0.01 -5.74 -22.23
C TYR A 163 -0.98 -4.62 -22.64
N LEU A 164 -0.74 -4.06 -23.81
CA LEU A 164 -1.67 -3.18 -24.50
C LEU A 164 -2.26 -3.93 -25.69
N SER A 165 -3.55 -3.73 -25.96
CA SER A 165 -4.12 -4.16 -27.25
C SER A 165 -3.47 -3.37 -28.40
N SER A 166 -3.56 -3.89 -29.62
CA SER A 166 -3.03 -3.19 -30.80
C SER A 166 -3.60 -1.76 -30.93
N LEU A 167 -4.88 -1.57 -30.61
CA LEU A 167 -5.52 -0.26 -30.63
C LEU A 167 -5.00 0.65 -29.51
N GLN A 168 -4.88 0.14 -28.28
CA GLN A 168 -4.35 0.91 -27.16
C GLN A 168 -2.92 1.37 -27.41
N ALA A 169 -2.07 0.50 -27.95
CA ALA A 169 -0.69 0.83 -28.31
C ALA A 169 -0.63 1.91 -29.40
N LYS A 170 -1.49 1.82 -30.44
CA LYS A 170 -1.57 2.82 -31.51
C LYS A 170 -2.08 4.17 -31.00
N LEU A 171 -3.10 4.18 -30.15
CA LEU A 171 -3.64 5.40 -29.55
C LEU A 171 -2.58 6.08 -28.67
N LEU A 172 -1.93 5.32 -27.79
CA LEU A 172 -0.86 5.85 -26.94
C LEU A 172 0.28 6.44 -27.78
N ALA A 173 0.75 5.71 -28.80
CA ALA A 173 1.82 6.18 -29.68
C ALA A 173 1.43 7.40 -30.53
N ALA A 174 0.15 7.52 -30.93
CA ALA A 174 -0.35 8.69 -31.63
C ALA A 174 -0.31 9.92 -30.71
N VAL A 175 -0.83 9.80 -29.49
CA VAL A 175 -0.82 10.89 -28.50
C VAL A 175 0.60 11.29 -28.13
N GLU A 176 1.50 10.33 -27.89
CA GLU A 176 2.92 10.60 -27.63
C GLU A 176 3.56 11.40 -28.78
N ARG A 177 3.24 11.07 -30.04
CA ARG A 177 3.75 11.79 -31.21
C ARG A 177 3.24 13.23 -31.29
N GLU A 178 1.96 13.47 -30.99
CA GLU A 178 1.41 14.83 -30.99
C GLU A 178 2.12 15.76 -30.00
N TYR A 179 2.62 15.21 -28.88
CA TYR A 179 3.39 15.95 -27.89
C TYR A 179 4.91 15.84 -28.07
N ASN A 180 5.38 15.34 -29.22
CA ASN A 180 6.80 15.14 -29.52
C ASN A 180 7.56 14.28 -28.48
N LEU A 181 6.85 13.37 -27.80
CA LEU A 181 7.44 12.40 -26.89
C LEU A 181 7.93 11.20 -27.69
N VAL A 182 9.26 11.04 -27.80
CA VAL A 182 9.86 9.91 -28.51
C VAL A 182 10.23 8.82 -27.51
N TRP A 183 9.40 7.78 -27.44
CA TRP A 183 9.74 6.58 -26.69
C TRP A 183 10.66 5.67 -27.49
N ARG A 184 11.90 5.54 -27.01
CA ARG A 184 12.80 4.46 -27.43
C ARG A 184 12.73 3.39 -26.36
N GLN A 185 12.36 2.17 -26.74
CA GLN A 185 12.48 1.01 -25.87
C GLN A 185 13.94 0.97 -25.36
N PRO A 186 14.18 0.99 -24.04
CA PRO A 186 15.51 0.73 -23.53
C PRO A 186 15.95 -0.67 -24.01
N LYS A 187 17.16 -0.75 -24.55
CA LYS A 187 17.77 -2.02 -24.98
C LYS A 187 18.05 -2.93 -23.80
#